data_AF-A0A1I0NT51-F1
#
_entry.id   AF-A0A1I0NT51-F1
#
_cell.length_a   1.000
_cell.length_b   1.000
_cell.length_c   1.000
_cell.angle_alpha   90.00
_cell.angle_beta   90.00
_cell.angle_gamma   90.00
#
_symmetry.space_group_name_H-M   'P 1'
#
loop_
_entity.id
_entity.type
_entity.pdbx_description
1 polymer ?
#
loop_
_entity_poly.entity_id
_entity_poly.type
_entity_poly.pdbx_seq_one_letter_code
_entity_poly.pdbx_strand_id
1 'polypeptide(L)' 'MSEDLAETALVDQHIYKGFLPHEGPQNVYECQHCGYWHLTSKTHEQNRRLAEMIESGEMKKKQEASRWERGF' A
#
# COMPACT_ATOMS: atom_id res chain seq x y z
N MET A 1 -6.98 0.78 16.46
CA MET A 1 -6.25 1.42 15.34
C MET A 1 -7.24 1.54 14.19
N SER A 2 -7.27 2.66 13.47
CA SER A 2 -8.27 2.92 12.41
C SER A 2 -7.87 2.29 11.07
N GLU A 3 -8.88 1.98 10.25
CA GLU A 3 -8.74 1.56 8.84
C GLU A 3 -7.80 2.47 8.04
N ASP A 4 -7.98 3.79 8.18
CA ASP A 4 -7.15 4.81 7.51
C ASP A 4 -5.65 4.66 7.79
N LEU A 5 -5.25 4.26 9.02
CA LEU A 5 -3.84 4.01 9.33
C LEU A 5 -3.34 2.76 8.60
N ALA A 6 -4.18 1.74 8.43
CA ALA A 6 -3.83 0.54 7.71
C ALA A 6 -3.69 0.82 6.20
N GLU A 7 -4.62 1.59 5.62
CA GLU A 7 -4.55 2.03 4.22
C GLU A 7 -3.33 2.92 3.97
N THR A 8 -3.01 3.81 4.90
CA THR A 8 -1.78 4.62 4.83
C THR A 8 -0.54 3.74 4.87
N ALA A 9 -0.48 2.78 5.80
CA ALA A 9 0.63 1.83 5.89
C ALA A 9 0.77 0.95 4.63
N LEU A 10 -0.35 0.58 4.01
CA LEU A 10 -0.37 -0.13 2.73
C LEU A 10 0.32 0.70 1.64
N VAL A 11 -0.07 1.95 1.46
CA VAL A 11 0.52 2.87 0.48
C VAL A 11 2.01 3.10 0.77
N ASP A 12 2.37 3.36 2.02
CA ASP A 12 3.76 3.61 2.42
C ASP A 12 4.65 2.39 2.12
N GLN A 13 4.14 1.18 2.33
CA GLN A 13 4.87 -0.03 1.99
C GLN A 13 5.10 -0.16 0.48
N HIS A 14 4.12 0.19 -0.35
CA HIS A 14 4.25 0.22 -1.81
C HIS A 14 5.27 1.24 -2.28
N ILE A 15 5.30 2.42 -1.67
CA ILE A 15 6.29 3.47 -1.94
C ILE A 15 7.69 2.97 -1.57
N TYR A 16 7.85 2.49 -0.34
CA TYR A 16 9.16 2.10 0.18
C TYR A 16 9.72 0.86 -0.53
N LYS A 17 8.90 -0.17 -0.73
CA LYS A 17 9.36 -1.42 -1.36
C LYS A 17 9.41 -1.35 -2.87
N GLY A 18 8.78 -0.36 -3.49
CA GLY A 18 8.80 -0.18 -4.94
C GLY A 18 8.06 -1.29 -5.68
N PHE A 19 6.99 -1.84 -5.09
CA PHE A 19 6.19 -2.89 -5.71
C PHE A 19 5.59 -2.43 -7.04
N LEU A 20 5.50 -3.36 -8.00
CA LEU A 20 4.69 -3.16 -9.19
C LEU A 20 3.19 -3.20 -8.85
N PRO A 21 2.30 -2.68 -9.72
CA PRO A 21 0.87 -2.56 -9.43
C PRO A 21 0.16 -3.84 -8.95
N HIS A 22 0.65 -5.01 -9.34
CA HIS A 22 0.09 -6.33 -9.03
C HIS A 22 0.94 -7.11 -8.02
N GLU A 23 1.96 -6.48 -7.44
CA GLU A 23 2.86 -7.08 -6.46
C GLU A 23 2.60 -6.57 -5.05
N GLY A 24 2.96 -7.37 -4.06
CA GLY A 24 2.77 -7.04 -2.65
C GLY A 24 1.31 -7.08 -2.21
N PRO A 25 1.02 -6.59 -0.99
CA PRO A 25 -0.34 -6.53 -0.48
C PRO A 25 -1.21 -5.60 -1.32
N GLN A 26 -2.46 -5.99 -1.58
CA GLN A 26 -3.37 -5.23 -2.43
C GLN A 26 -4.46 -4.54 -1.62
N ASN A 27 -4.70 -4.96 -0.38
CA ASN A 27 -5.72 -4.37 0.47
C ASN A 27 -5.43 -4.59 1.96
N VAL A 28 -6.31 -4.06 2.82
CA VAL A 28 -6.30 -4.23 4.27
C VAL A 28 -7.60 -4.88 4.74
N TYR A 29 -7.55 -5.54 5.89
CA TYR A 29 -8.76 -6.07 6.55
C TYR A 29 -8.61 -6.04 8.06
N GLU A 30 -9.72 -5.88 8.77
CA GLU A 30 -9.79 -6.08 10.21
C GLU A 30 -9.88 -7.58 10.52
N CYS A 31 -8.93 -8.09 11.29
CA CYS A 31 -8.91 -9.49 11.68
C CYS A 31 -9.84 -9.73 12.87
N GLN A 32 -10.85 -10.59 12.67
CA GLN A 32 -11.83 -10.92 13.70
C GLN A 32 -11.25 -11.73 14.88
N HIS A 33 -10.05 -12.29 14.75
CA HIS A 33 -9.41 -13.07 15.81
C HIS A 33 -8.61 -12.21 16.78
N CYS A 34 -7.94 -11.15 16.29
CA CYS A 34 -7.06 -10.33 17.11
C CYS A 34 -7.54 -8.87 17.25
N GLY A 35 -8.53 -8.43 16.45
CA GLY A 35 -9.06 -7.07 16.46
C GLY A 35 -8.11 -6.02 15.85
N TYR A 36 -7.08 -6.46 15.12
CA TYR A 36 -6.11 -5.57 14.47
C TYR A 36 -6.28 -5.58 12.95
N TRP A 37 -5.78 -4.53 12.30
CA TRP A 37 -5.74 -4.41 10.86
C TRP A 37 -4.50 -5.07 10.28
N HIS A 38 -4.68 -5.80 9.18
CA HIS A 38 -3.62 -6.53 8.50
C HIS A 38 -3.62 -6.23 7.01
N LEU A 39 -2.42 -6.26 6.43
CA LEU A 39 -2.21 -6.20 4.99
C LEU A 39 -2.48 -7.57 4.36
N THR A 40 -3.08 -7.60 3.17
CA THR A 40 -3.35 -8.85 2.45
C THR A 40 -3.16 -8.69 0.95
N SER A 41 -2.60 -9.73 0.31
CA SER A 41 -2.61 -9.91 -1.15
C SER A 41 -3.71 -10.87 -1.62
N LYS A 42 -4.43 -11.52 -0.69
CA LYS A 42 -5.48 -12.51 -0.98
C LYS A 42 -6.84 -11.83 -1.11
N THR A 43 -6.95 -10.95 -2.10
CA THR A 43 -8.16 -10.19 -2.38
C THR A 43 -8.32 -10.05 -3.88
N HIS A 44 -9.57 -10.06 -4.36
CA HIS A 44 -9.87 -9.76 -5.75
C HIS A 44 -9.90 -8.25 -6.03
N GLU A 45 -10.13 -7.45 -4.99
CA GLU A 45 -10.24 -6.00 -5.09
C GLU A 45 -8.99 -5.34 -4.49
N GLN A 46 -8.42 -4.43 -5.27
CA GLN A 46 -7.35 -3.54 -4.80
C GLN A 46 -7.96 -2.42 -3.96
N ASN A 47 -7.26 -2.01 -2.89
CA ASN A 47 -7.65 -0.87 -2.08
C ASN A 47 -7.81 0.37 -2.97
N ARG A 48 -8.90 1.11 -2.76
CA ARG A 48 -9.27 2.25 -3.62
C ARG A 48 -8.19 3.33 -3.66
N ARG A 49 -7.65 3.72 -2.51
CA ARG A 49 -6.59 4.74 -2.42
C ARG A 49 -5.31 4.29 -3.11
N LEU A 50 -4.96 3.00 -2.96
CA LEU A 50 -3.82 2.40 -3.66
C LEU A 50 -4.02 2.44 -5.18
N ALA A 51 -5.21 2.04 -5.65
CA ALA A 51 -5.56 2.04 -7.08
C ALA A 51 -5.50 3.45 -7.67
N GLU A 52 -6.13 4.44 -7.03
CA GLU A 52 -6.14 5.84 -7.47
C GLU A 52 -4.70 6.41 -7.62
N MET A 53 -3.80 6.06 -6.70
CA MET A 53 -2.40 6.49 -6.77
C MET A 53 -1.60 5.79 -7.88
N ILE A 54 -1.90 4.52 -8.17
CA ILE A 54 -1.29 3.79 -9.27
C ILE A 54 -1.76 4.37 -10.61
N GLU A 55 -3.07 4.53 -10.78
CA GLU A 55 -3.70 5.02 -12.00
C GLU A 55 -3.30 6.46 -12.34
N SER A 56 -3.23 7.33 -11.33
CA SER A 56 -2.76 8.71 -11.51
C SER A 56 -1.24 8.82 -11.78
N GLY A 57 -0.49 7.74 -11.60
CA GLY A 57 0.97 7.73 -11.69
C GLY A 57 1.68 8.39 -10.50
N GLU A 58 0.95 8.83 -9.48
CA GLU A 58 1.52 9.40 -8.25
C GLU A 58 2.40 8.39 -7.52
N MET A 59 2.00 7.11 -7.51
CA MET A 59 2.75 6.02 -6.89
C MET A 59 4.19 5.95 -7.42
N LYS A 60 4.36 6.01 -8.75
CA LYS A 60 5.67 5.94 -9.39
C LYS A 60 6.56 7.12 -8.99
N LYS A 61 6.00 8.34 -8.93
CA LYS A 61 6.73 9.55 -8.51
C LYS A 61 7.21 9.42 -7.07
N LYS A 62 6.35 8.94 -6.16
CA LYS A 62 6.71 8.73 -4.76
C LYS A 62 7.74 7.63 -4.56
N GLN A 63 7.64 6.52 -5.29
CA GLN A 63 8.65 5.46 -5.28
C GLN A 63 10.02 5.99 -5.72
N GLU A 64 10.07 6.82 -6.77
CA GLU A 64 11.30 7.44 -7.25
C GLU A 64 11.90 8.40 -6.20
N ALA A 65 11.08 9.29 -5.64
CA ALA A 65 11.50 10.17 -4.54
C ALA A 65 12.04 9.37 -3.34
N SER A 66 11.34 8.31 -2.92
CA SER A 66 11.77 7.44 -1.84
C SER A 66 13.08 6.70 -2.13
N ARG A 67 13.39 6.40 -3.39
CA ARG A 67 14.71 5.85 -3.78
C ARG A 67 15.80 6.91 -3.61
N TRP A 68 15.56 8.16 -4.00
CA TRP A 68 16.51 9.26 -3.82
C TRP A 68 16.81 9.54 -2.35
N GLU A 69 15.78 9.58 -1.51
CA GLU A 69 15.92 9.83 -0.06
C GLU A 69 16.77 8.76 0.65
N ARG A 70 16.73 7.52 0.14
CA ARG A 70 17.51 6.40 0.71
C ARG A 70 18.96 6.35 0.25
N GLY A 71 19.37 7.21 -0.68
CA GLY A 71 20.78 7.46 -0.98
C GLY A 71 21.44 6.54 -2.02
N PHE A 72 20.66 5.76 -2.78
CA PHE A 72 21.12 4.60 -3.58
C PHE A 72 21.61 3.42 -2.75
#